data_AF-A0AAI8Z486-F1
#
_entry.id   AF-A0AAI8Z486-F1
#
_cell.length_a   1.000
_cell.length_b   1.000
_cell.length_c   1.000
_cell.angle_alpha   90.00
_cell.angle_beta   90.00
_cell.angle_gamma   90.00
#
_symmetry.space_group_name_H-M   'P 1'
#
loop_
_entity.id
_entity.type
_entity.pdbx_description
1 polymer ?
#
loop_
_entity_poly.entity_id
_entity_poly.type
_entity_poly.pdbx_seq_one_letter_code
_entity_poly.pdbx_strand_id
1 'polypeptide(L)'
;MRNPRSLLLTPLLLVSANATPTADLVNLQTSISSATNQLNVSRNDSAASNAAEMIQAVGYQIGASMANLGCTLESATPSTSFNNSHSQVSQRSVEQSYIDYILSLKSLTTALISRGKLPHTDPDLPVSLQLQSLSRAVYYFGKCLRNGDYISQDAAIETWYAGGYLIDAESAWDSGVENGQRKAKRDRKKSVGVEKVRRDVSEGSVRELGEHHRAGSILWKRRETGSPTDSHL
;
A
#
# COMPACT_ATOMS: atom_id res chain seq x y z
N MET A 1 9.98 25.80 8.39
CA MET A 1 10.72 24.88 9.28
C MET A 1 10.53 23.46 8.76
N ARG A 2 11.55 22.87 8.15
CA ARG A 2 11.53 21.47 7.70
C ARG A 2 12.01 20.63 8.87
N ASN A 3 11.14 19.80 9.45
CA ASN A 3 11.57 18.86 10.49
C ASN A 3 12.69 17.97 9.91
N PRO A 4 13.82 17.82 10.61
CA PRO A 4 14.85 16.88 10.20
C PRO A 4 14.21 15.49 10.17
N ARG A 5 14.32 14.85 9.01
CA ARG A 5 13.95 13.44 8.78
C ARG A 5 14.63 12.61 9.86
N SER A 6 13.88 12.22 10.89
CA SER A 6 14.26 11.07 11.70
C SER A 6 14.06 9.86 10.82
N LEU A 7 15.09 9.52 10.05
CA LEU A 7 15.33 8.16 9.60
C LEU A 7 15.45 7.35 10.88
N LEU A 8 14.32 6.90 11.42
CA LEU A 8 14.28 5.85 12.40
C LEU A 8 14.79 4.63 11.66
N LEU A 9 16.13 4.46 11.65
CA LEU A 9 16.76 3.19 11.38
C LEU A 9 16.14 2.23 12.38
N THR A 10 15.17 1.44 11.92
CA THR A 10 14.72 0.26 12.64
C THR A 10 15.99 -0.54 12.93
N PRO A 11 16.38 -0.73 14.21
CA PRO A 11 17.47 -1.64 14.48
C PRO A 11 17.00 -3.01 13.98
N LEU A 12 17.59 -3.47 12.87
CA LEU A 12 17.51 -4.85 12.47
C LEU A 12 18.16 -5.63 13.61
N LEU A 13 17.35 -6.19 14.49
CA LEU A 13 17.83 -7.12 15.51
C LEU A 13 18.38 -8.32 14.73
N LEU A 14 19.70 -8.37 14.57
CA LEU A 14 20.40 -9.51 14.00
C LEU A 14 20.13 -10.68 14.95
N VAL A 15 19.37 -11.66 14.45
CA VAL A 15 19.20 -12.95 15.10
C VAL A 15 20.59 -13.58 15.24
N SER A 16 20.98 -13.92 16.47
CA SER A 16 22.23 -14.65 16.70
C SER A 16 22.09 -16.06 16.15
N ALA A 17 23.06 -16.49 15.34
CA ALA A 17 23.19 -17.88 14.92
C ALA A 17 23.52 -18.71 16.18
N ASN A 18 22.48 -19.32 16.79
CA ASN A 18 22.42 -20.13 18.03
C ASN A 18 21.37 -19.66 19.05
N ALA A 19 20.47 -18.74 18.71
CA ALA A 19 19.33 -18.43 19.55
C ALA A 19 18.40 -19.66 19.72
N THR A 20 17.85 -19.84 20.93
CA THR A 20 16.81 -20.83 21.17
C THR A 20 15.52 -20.39 20.45
N PRO A 21 14.65 -21.30 20.00
CA PRO A 21 13.42 -20.91 19.33
C PRO A 21 12.51 -20.04 20.20
N THR A 22 12.54 -20.19 21.53
CA THR A 22 11.88 -19.26 22.45
C THR A 22 12.42 -17.82 22.31
N ALA A 23 13.75 -17.65 22.28
CA ALA A 23 14.37 -16.34 22.09
C ALA A 23 14.05 -15.74 20.71
N ASP A 24 14.05 -16.57 19.67
CA ASP A 24 13.64 -16.17 18.33
C ASP A 24 12.19 -15.68 18.27
N LEU A 25 11.27 -16.38 18.92
CA LEU A 25 9.85 -15.98 19.01
C LEU A 25 9.66 -14.67 19.77
N VAL A 26 10.40 -14.46 20.86
CA VAL A 26 10.38 -13.19 21.61
C VAL A 26 10.95 -12.04 20.77
N ASN A 27 12.02 -12.30 20.01
CA ASN A 27 12.58 -11.32 19.08
C ASN A 27 11.60 -10.96 17.96
N LEU A 28 10.90 -11.96 17.42
CA LEU A 28 9.83 -11.77 16.42
C LEU A 28 8.70 -10.92 16.98
N GLN A 29 8.19 -11.24 18.17
CA GLN A 29 7.15 -10.46 18.85
C GLN A 29 7.60 -9.01 19.07
N THR A 30 8.85 -8.79 19.49
CA THR A 30 9.44 -7.46 19.70
C THR A 30 9.52 -6.67 18.39
N SER A 31 9.96 -7.31 17.31
CA SER A 31 10.05 -6.72 15.97
C SER A 31 8.68 -6.33 15.42
N ILE A 32 7.69 -7.23 15.54
CA ILE A 32 6.30 -6.98 15.15
C ILE A 32 5.72 -5.82 15.96
N SER A 33 5.98 -5.77 17.27
CA SER A 33 5.52 -4.68 18.13
C SER A 33 6.17 -3.35 17.75
N SER A 34 7.46 -3.34 17.42
CA SER A 34 8.17 -2.17 16.92
C SER A 34 7.58 -1.66 15.61
N ALA A 35 7.38 -2.55 14.63
CA ALA A 35 6.74 -2.21 13.35
C ALA A 35 5.32 -1.66 13.55
N THR A 36 4.54 -2.28 14.43
CA THR A 36 3.19 -1.84 14.78
C THR A 36 3.20 -0.43 15.35
N ASN A 37 4.11 -0.13 16.28
CA ASN A 37 4.25 1.20 16.87
C ASN A 37 4.64 2.25 15.83
N GLN A 38 5.57 1.93 14.93
CA GLN A 38 5.98 2.86 13.87
C GLN A 38 4.85 3.15 12.86
N LEU A 39 4.07 2.13 12.49
CA LEU A 39 2.86 2.30 11.66
C LEU A 39 1.80 3.16 12.37
N ASN A 40 1.61 2.96 13.67
CA ASN A 40 0.67 3.75 14.45
C ASN A 40 1.11 5.22 14.59
N VAL A 41 2.41 5.47 14.81
CA VAL A 41 2.96 6.83 14.88
C VAL A 41 2.85 7.53 13.53
N SER A 42 3.14 6.83 12.44
CA SER A 42 3.05 7.37 11.07
C SER A 42 1.62 7.47 10.53
N ARG A 43 0.62 6.97 11.26
CA ARG A 43 -0.78 6.87 10.80
C ARG A 43 -1.35 8.19 10.26
N ASN A 44 -1.04 9.30 10.92
CA ASN A 44 -1.52 10.63 10.55
C ASN A 44 -0.50 11.43 9.71
N ASP A 45 0.69 10.87 9.48
CA ASP A 45 1.70 11.52 8.66
C ASP A 45 1.50 11.09 7.20
N SER A 46 1.49 12.07 6.29
CA SER A 46 1.47 11.81 4.85
C SER A 46 2.83 11.30 4.35
N ALA A 47 3.89 11.41 5.14
CA ALA A 47 5.21 10.85 4.83
C ALA A 47 5.18 9.32 4.71
N ALA A 48 6.13 8.76 3.95
CA ALA A 48 6.24 7.32 3.76
C ALA A 48 6.55 6.65 5.09
N SER A 49 5.74 5.65 5.45
CA SER A 49 5.92 4.88 6.67
C SER A 49 6.93 3.75 6.48
N ASN A 50 7.32 3.44 5.24
CA ASN A 50 8.15 2.29 4.87
C ASN A 50 7.49 0.96 5.28
N ALA A 51 6.16 0.89 5.17
CA ALA A 51 5.38 -0.29 5.57
C ALA A 51 5.91 -1.59 4.93
N ALA A 52 6.25 -1.56 3.65
CA ALA A 52 6.81 -2.71 2.93
C ALA A 52 8.13 -3.20 3.57
N GLU A 53 9.03 -2.30 3.93
CA GLU A 53 10.32 -2.64 4.55
C GLU A 53 10.13 -3.24 5.94
N MET A 54 9.16 -2.73 6.72
CA MET A 54 8.84 -3.29 8.04
C MET A 54 8.28 -4.72 7.93
N ILE A 55 7.35 -4.95 7.01
CA ILE A 55 6.77 -6.27 6.76
C ILE A 55 7.86 -7.24 6.29
N GLN A 56 8.71 -6.78 5.37
CA GLN A 56 9.83 -7.55 4.86
C GLN A 56 10.82 -7.93 5.97
N ALA A 57 11.15 -7.00 6.87
CA ALA A 57 12.05 -7.27 8.00
C ALA A 57 11.49 -8.35 8.95
N VAL A 58 10.19 -8.32 9.25
CA VAL A 58 9.51 -9.40 10.00
C VAL A 58 9.59 -10.72 9.25
N GLY A 59 9.30 -10.72 7.94
CA GLY A 59 9.40 -11.91 7.10
C GLY A 59 10.81 -12.52 7.08
N TYR A 60 11.86 -11.68 7.03
CA TYR A 60 13.24 -12.14 7.12
C TYR A 60 13.59 -12.76 8.46
N GLN A 61 13.10 -12.20 9.56
CA GLN A 61 13.32 -12.79 10.87
C GLN A 61 12.63 -14.15 11.00
N ILE A 62 11.43 -14.32 10.45
CA ILE A 62 10.77 -15.63 10.41
C ILE A 62 11.63 -16.63 9.62
N GLY A 63 12.15 -16.20 8.46
CA GLY A 63 13.07 -17.02 7.65
C GLY A 63 14.34 -17.40 8.41
N ALA A 64 14.93 -16.48 9.16
CA ALA A 64 16.09 -16.74 10.01
C ALA A 64 15.77 -17.75 11.13
N SER A 65 14.62 -17.60 11.81
CA SER A 65 14.16 -18.54 12.83
C SER A 65 13.89 -19.93 12.27
N MET A 66 13.31 -20.01 11.07
CA MET A 66 13.15 -21.27 10.34
C MET A 66 14.51 -21.92 10.03
N ALA A 67 15.49 -21.13 9.56
CA ALA A 67 16.83 -21.63 9.28
C ALA A 67 17.54 -22.14 10.54
N ASN A 68 17.39 -21.46 11.69
CA ASN A 68 17.91 -21.91 12.99
C ASN A 68 17.32 -23.26 13.43
N LEU A 69 16.05 -23.51 13.11
CA LEU A 69 15.37 -24.79 13.34
C LEU A 69 15.72 -25.86 12.29
N GLY A 70 16.48 -25.50 11.26
CA GLY A 70 16.74 -26.36 10.11
C GLY A 70 15.48 -26.70 9.30
N CYS A 71 14.45 -25.87 9.40
CA CYS A 71 13.26 -25.97 8.57
C CYS A 71 13.60 -25.51 7.15
N THR A 72 13.17 -26.28 6.15
CA THR A 72 13.20 -25.82 4.76
C THR A 72 11.79 -25.79 4.20
N LEU A 73 11.60 -25.11 3.07
CA LEU A 73 10.31 -25.11 2.36
C LEU A 73 9.88 -26.53 1.94
N GLU A 74 10.84 -27.43 1.74
CA GLU A 74 10.64 -28.82 1.32
C GLU A 74 10.49 -29.77 2.52
N SER A 75 11.32 -29.60 3.55
CA SER A 75 11.24 -30.33 4.81
C SER A 75 10.58 -29.46 5.88
N ALA A 76 9.27 -29.61 6.01
CA ALA A 76 8.51 -28.96 7.08
C ALA A 76 8.74 -29.62 8.45
N THR A 77 9.80 -30.39 8.66
CA THR A 77 10.19 -30.98 9.95
C THR A 77 11.51 -30.36 10.40
N PRO A 78 11.60 -29.84 11.63
CA PRO A 78 12.84 -29.29 12.18
C PRO A 78 13.94 -30.35 12.19
N SER A 79 15.11 -30.03 11.64
CA SER A 79 16.26 -30.95 11.64
C SER A 79 17.05 -30.88 12.95
N THR A 80 16.92 -29.79 13.69
CA THR A 80 17.44 -29.67 15.05
C THR A 80 16.43 -30.27 16.03
N SER A 81 16.73 -31.49 16.48
CA SER A 81 16.06 -32.07 17.65
C SER A 81 16.47 -31.24 18.87
N PHE A 82 15.51 -30.71 19.63
CA PHE A 82 15.79 -30.45 21.04
C PHE A 82 16.24 -31.80 21.62
N ASN A 83 17.51 -31.91 21.98
CA ASN A 83 17.95 -33.09 22.70
C ASN A 83 17.08 -33.20 23.95
N ASN A 84 16.36 -34.32 24.06
CA ASN A 84 15.30 -34.67 25.01
C ASN A 84 15.70 -34.64 26.50
N SER A 85 16.74 -33.89 26.86
CA SER A 85 17.26 -33.78 28.21
C SER A 85 16.56 -32.68 29.03
N HIS A 86 15.69 -31.85 28.43
CA HIS A 86 15.03 -30.71 29.10
C HIS A 86 13.53 -30.61 28.78
N SER A 87 12.74 -31.42 29.52
CA SER A 87 11.40 -31.16 30.08
C SER A 87 10.26 -30.60 29.19
N GLN A 88 9.04 -31.13 29.40
CA GLN A 88 7.75 -30.56 28.92
C GLN A 88 7.58 -29.05 29.18
N VAL A 89 8.32 -28.51 30.14
CA VAL A 89 8.39 -27.07 30.46
C VAL A 89 8.97 -26.26 29.29
N SER A 90 9.98 -26.78 28.60
CA SER A 90 10.57 -26.13 27.41
C SER A 90 9.58 -26.07 26.25
N GLN A 91 8.80 -27.14 26.04
CA GLN A 91 7.76 -27.18 25.01
C GLN A 91 6.64 -26.17 25.29
N ARG A 92 6.12 -26.13 26.53
CA ARG A 92 5.11 -25.12 26.91
C ARG A 92 5.62 -23.70 26.78
N SER A 93 6.90 -23.45 27.08
CA SER A 93 7.51 -22.13 26.91
C SER A 93 7.59 -21.70 25.44
N VAL A 94 7.95 -22.62 24.54
CA VAL A 94 7.95 -22.38 23.09
C VAL A 94 6.53 -22.12 22.60
N GLU A 95 5.56 -22.94 23.01
CA GLU A 95 4.15 -22.79 22.61
C GLU A 95 3.56 -21.45 23.05
N GLN A 96 3.77 -21.05 24.31
CA GLN A 96 3.30 -19.76 24.79
C GLN A 96 3.93 -18.59 24.00
N SER A 97 5.25 -18.64 23.78
CA SER A 97 5.96 -17.61 23.02
C SER A 97 5.49 -17.56 21.56
N TYR A 98 5.12 -18.71 21.00
CA TYR A 98 4.56 -18.80 19.66
C TYR A 98 3.17 -18.16 19.58
N ILE A 99 2.30 -18.45 20.55
CA ILE A 99 0.98 -17.83 20.63
C ILE A 99 1.12 -16.30 20.77
N ASP A 100 2.03 -15.82 21.63
CA ASP A 100 2.28 -14.38 21.81
C ASP A 100 2.77 -13.72 20.51
N TYR A 101 3.66 -14.39 19.77
CA TYR A 101 4.09 -14.00 18.43
C TYR A 101 2.90 -13.93 17.46
N ILE A 102 2.06 -14.97 17.39
CA ILE A 102 0.89 -15.01 16.50
C ILE A 102 -0.13 -13.91 16.85
N LEU A 103 -0.39 -13.68 18.13
CA LEU A 103 -1.27 -12.60 18.58
C LEU A 103 -0.71 -11.22 18.23
N SER A 104 0.62 -11.05 18.24
CA SER A 104 1.23 -9.78 17.82
C SER A 104 0.99 -9.46 16.33
N LEU A 105 0.86 -10.47 15.46
CA LEU A 105 0.52 -10.27 14.04
C LEU A 105 -0.86 -9.64 13.87
N LYS A 106 -1.82 -9.92 14.77
CA LYS A 106 -3.14 -9.26 14.76
C LYS A 106 -3.02 -7.75 14.97
N SER A 107 -2.14 -7.33 15.86
CA SER A 107 -1.88 -5.90 16.09
C SER A 107 -1.23 -5.23 14.89
N LEU A 108 -0.25 -5.89 14.27
CA LEU A 108 0.42 -5.41 13.06
C LEU A 108 -0.55 -5.27 11.89
N THR A 109 -1.35 -6.30 11.63
CA THR A 109 -2.37 -6.30 10.56
C THR A 109 -3.42 -5.22 10.78
N THR A 110 -3.87 -5.01 12.03
CA THR A 110 -4.79 -3.91 12.36
C THR A 110 -4.19 -2.54 12.05
N ALA A 111 -2.91 -2.34 12.36
CA ALA A 111 -2.19 -1.10 12.03
C ALA A 111 -2.04 -0.93 10.50
N LEU A 112 -1.69 -2.00 9.78
CA LEU A 112 -1.58 -2.01 8.32
C LEU A 112 -2.91 -1.73 7.62
N ILE A 113 -4.01 -2.34 8.07
CA ILE A 113 -5.37 -2.07 7.57
C ILE A 113 -5.72 -0.60 7.79
N SER A 114 -5.44 -0.09 8.99
CA SER A 114 -5.72 1.30 9.33
C SER A 114 -4.91 2.26 8.47
N ARG A 115 -3.65 1.93 8.18
CA ARG A 115 -2.78 2.72 7.32
C ARG A 115 -3.23 2.70 5.86
N GLY A 116 -3.46 1.51 5.27
CA GLY A 116 -3.86 1.37 3.87
C GLY A 116 -5.24 1.99 3.53
N LYS A 117 -6.09 2.20 4.54
CA LYS A 117 -7.39 2.89 4.36
C LYS A 117 -7.28 4.42 4.39
N LEU A 118 -6.16 4.97 4.85
CA LEU A 118 -5.94 6.41 4.97
C LEU A 118 -5.08 6.92 3.81
N PRO A 119 -5.09 8.23 3.50
CA PRO A 119 -4.13 8.78 2.54
C PRO A 119 -2.69 8.56 3.01
N HIS A 120 -1.88 7.88 2.20
CA HIS A 120 -0.47 7.61 2.45
C HIS A 120 0.36 7.79 1.18
N THR A 121 1.68 7.82 1.33
CA THR A 121 2.66 7.87 0.22
C THR A 121 3.37 6.55 -0.02
N ASP A 122 3.16 5.56 0.85
CA ASP A 122 3.68 4.20 0.65
C ASP A 122 3.06 3.59 -0.62
N PRO A 123 3.85 2.91 -1.47
CA PRO A 123 3.34 2.28 -2.67
C PRO A 123 2.58 0.98 -2.34
N ASP A 124 1.33 0.86 -2.82
CA ASP A 124 0.43 -0.27 -2.51
C ASP A 124 1.00 -1.63 -2.92
N LEU A 125 1.50 -1.74 -4.15
CA LEU A 125 1.95 -3.02 -4.72
C LEU A 125 3.10 -3.66 -3.91
N PRO A 126 4.20 -2.95 -3.58
CA PRO A 126 5.22 -3.48 -2.67
C PRO A 126 4.67 -3.94 -1.32
N VAL A 127 3.73 -3.20 -0.72
CA VAL A 127 3.15 -3.59 0.58
C VAL A 127 2.34 -4.88 0.45
N SER A 128 1.50 -4.98 -0.58
CA SER A 128 0.73 -6.20 -0.88
C SER A 128 1.63 -7.41 -1.10
N LEU A 129 2.69 -7.28 -1.91
CA LEU A 129 3.64 -8.36 -2.15
C LEU A 129 4.34 -8.83 -0.86
N GLN A 130 4.71 -7.90 0.02
CA GLN A 130 5.33 -8.26 1.30
C GLN A 130 4.33 -8.90 2.26
N LEU A 131 3.05 -8.50 2.25
CA LEU A 131 1.99 -9.17 3.01
C LEU A 131 1.77 -10.61 2.57
N GLN A 132 1.75 -10.87 1.26
CA GLN A 132 1.69 -12.24 0.73
C GLN A 132 2.92 -13.07 1.14
N SER A 133 4.11 -12.48 1.05
CA SER A 133 5.36 -13.11 1.47
C SER A 133 5.33 -13.46 2.96
N LEU A 134 4.89 -12.52 3.80
CA LEU A 134 4.74 -12.71 5.25
C LEU A 134 3.73 -13.81 5.56
N SER A 135 2.57 -13.83 4.90
CA SER A 135 1.55 -14.87 5.07
C SER A 135 2.11 -16.28 4.81
N ARG A 136 2.89 -16.44 3.73
CA ARG A 136 3.57 -17.70 3.43
C ARG A 136 4.60 -18.05 4.50
N ALA A 137 5.42 -17.09 4.92
CA ALA A 137 6.44 -17.31 5.96
C ALA A 137 5.79 -17.77 7.29
N VAL A 138 4.73 -17.11 7.73
CA VAL A 138 3.96 -17.48 8.94
C VAL A 138 3.42 -18.90 8.83
N TYR A 139 2.80 -19.24 7.69
CA TYR A 139 2.27 -20.58 7.45
C TYR A 139 3.35 -21.67 7.50
N TYR A 140 4.46 -21.48 6.79
CA TYR A 140 5.54 -22.48 6.78
C TYR A 140 6.23 -22.60 8.13
N PHE A 141 6.38 -21.50 8.86
CA PHE A 141 6.95 -21.52 10.20
C PHE A 141 6.08 -22.28 11.18
N GLY A 142 4.77 -21.99 11.21
CA GLY A 142 3.81 -22.73 12.04
C GLY A 142 3.74 -24.21 11.68
N LYS A 143 3.74 -24.54 10.38
CA LYS A 143 3.82 -25.93 9.91
C LYS A 143 5.09 -26.63 10.41
N CYS A 144 6.23 -25.93 10.36
CA CYS A 144 7.48 -26.51 10.81
C CYS A 144 7.48 -26.80 12.32
N LEU A 145 7.05 -25.83 13.12
CA LEU A 145 6.94 -26.00 14.56
C LEU A 145 5.94 -27.11 14.92
N ARG A 146 4.81 -27.19 14.21
CA ARG A 146 3.80 -28.24 14.45
C ARG A 146 4.33 -29.63 14.17
N ASN A 147 5.05 -29.82 13.08
CA ASN A 147 5.62 -31.12 12.69
C ASN A 147 6.79 -31.55 13.57
N GLY A 148 7.47 -30.60 14.22
CA GLY A 148 8.44 -30.89 15.28
C GLY A 148 7.83 -31.03 16.68
N ASP A 149 6.49 -31.09 16.77
CA ASP A 149 5.72 -31.10 18.02
C ASP A 149 6.07 -29.95 19.00
N TYR A 150 6.58 -28.83 18.49
CA TYR A 150 6.89 -27.63 19.28
C TYR A 150 5.66 -26.82 19.67
N ILE A 151 4.57 -26.98 18.92
CA ILE A 151 3.29 -26.30 19.15
C ILE A 151 2.14 -27.29 19.02
N SER A 152 1.06 -27.05 19.76
CA SER A 152 -0.17 -27.84 19.70
C SER A 152 -0.96 -27.61 18.41
N GLN A 153 -2.01 -28.40 18.22
CA GLN A 153 -2.98 -28.17 17.15
C GLN A 153 -3.75 -26.86 17.33
N ASP A 154 -4.02 -26.43 18.56
CA ASP A 154 -4.72 -25.17 18.84
C ASP A 154 -3.87 -23.97 18.41
N ALA A 155 -2.57 -23.99 18.73
CA ALA A 155 -1.62 -22.97 18.24
C ALA A 155 -1.51 -22.97 16.71
N ALA A 156 -1.60 -24.13 16.07
CA ALA A 156 -1.68 -24.21 14.61
C ALA A 156 -2.96 -23.55 14.07
N ILE A 157 -4.12 -23.74 14.71
CA ILE A 157 -5.38 -23.06 14.33
C ILE A 157 -5.26 -21.54 14.48
N GLU A 158 -4.64 -21.04 15.56
CA GLU A 158 -4.35 -19.61 15.73
C GLU A 158 -3.48 -19.04 14.59
N THR A 159 -2.56 -19.86 14.07
CA THR A 159 -1.76 -19.50 12.89
C THR A 159 -2.63 -19.26 11.66
N TRP A 160 -3.68 -20.06 11.48
CA TRP A 160 -4.63 -19.90 10.37
C TRP A 160 -5.44 -18.61 10.52
N TYR A 161 -5.89 -18.29 11.74
CA TYR A 161 -6.57 -17.00 12.00
C TYR A 161 -5.64 -15.80 11.72
N ALA A 162 -4.36 -15.89 12.09
CA ALA A 162 -3.38 -14.87 11.75
C ALA A 162 -3.17 -14.72 10.23
N GLY A 163 -3.18 -15.82 9.49
CA GLY A 163 -3.20 -15.80 8.02
C GLY A 163 -4.41 -15.03 7.46
N GLY A 164 -5.59 -15.21 8.05
CA GLY A 164 -6.80 -14.44 7.70
C GLY A 164 -6.61 -12.93 7.90
N TYR A 165 -6.05 -12.51 9.04
CA TYR A 165 -5.78 -11.09 9.29
C TYR A 165 -4.77 -10.48 8.31
N LEU A 166 -3.80 -11.27 7.83
CA LEU A 166 -2.84 -10.82 6.81
C LEU A 166 -3.51 -10.62 5.44
N ILE A 167 -4.48 -11.46 5.08
CA ILE A 167 -5.27 -11.31 3.85
C ILE A 167 -6.19 -10.07 3.93
N ASP A 168 -6.79 -9.81 5.09
CA ASP A 168 -7.58 -8.60 5.31
C ASP A 168 -6.72 -7.33 5.17
N ALA A 169 -5.48 -7.38 5.69
CA ALA A 169 -4.50 -6.31 5.50
C ALA A 169 -4.17 -6.15 4.02
N GLU A 170 -3.87 -7.22 3.30
CA GLU A 170 -3.55 -7.17 1.86
C GLU A 170 -4.67 -6.51 1.06
N SER A 171 -5.92 -6.90 1.33
CA SER A 171 -7.11 -6.35 0.68
C SER A 171 -7.27 -4.84 0.88
N ALA A 172 -6.86 -4.32 2.06
CA ALA A 172 -6.89 -2.88 2.32
C ALA A 172 -5.93 -2.11 1.41
N TRP A 173 -4.75 -2.65 1.14
CA TRP A 173 -3.75 -2.04 0.27
C TRP A 173 -4.05 -2.25 -1.22
N ASP A 174 -4.69 -3.36 -1.61
CA ASP A 174 -5.10 -3.59 -3.01
C ASP A 174 -6.26 -2.65 -3.43
N SER A 175 -7.19 -2.37 -2.51
CA SER A 175 -8.31 -1.44 -2.76
C SER A 175 -7.88 0.03 -2.97
N GLY A 176 -6.72 0.41 -2.46
CA GLY A 176 -6.11 1.73 -2.67
C GLY A 176 -5.81 2.01 -4.15
N VAL A 177 -5.36 0.98 -4.86
CA VAL A 177 -5.04 1.02 -6.29
C VAL A 177 -6.27 1.32 -7.13
N GLU A 178 -7.41 0.65 -6.85
CA GLU A 178 -8.67 0.90 -7.56
C GLU A 178 -9.19 2.33 -7.35
N ASN A 179 -9.12 2.83 -6.13
CA ASN A 179 -9.59 4.16 -5.79
C ASN A 179 -8.71 5.26 -6.41
N GLY A 180 -7.40 5.06 -6.47
CA GLY A 180 -6.46 5.94 -7.17
C GLY A 180 -6.76 6.03 -8.67
N GLN A 181 -7.01 4.90 -9.33
CA GLN A 181 -7.38 4.85 -10.74
C GLN A 181 -8.72 5.54 -11.03
N ARG A 182 -9.72 5.35 -10.16
CA ARG A 182 -11.03 6.02 -10.28
C ARG A 182 -10.93 7.53 -10.14
N LYS A 183 -10.10 8.02 -9.21
CA LYS A 183 -9.86 9.46 -9.00
C LYS A 183 -9.13 10.09 -10.19
N ALA A 184 -8.06 9.45 -10.68
CA ALA A 184 -7.34 9.90 -11.88
C ALA A 184 -8.23 9.97 -13.13
N LYS A 185 -9.12 8.99 -13.33
CA LYS A 185 -10.12 9.03 -14.42
C LYS A 185 -11.12 10.18 -14.26
N ARG A 186 -11.52 10.50 -13.03
CA ARG A 186 -12.45 11.61 -12.75
C ARG A 186 -11.79 12.97 -13.00
N ASP A 187 -10.55 13.14 -12.60
CA ASP A 187 -9.78 14.37 -12.79
C ASP A 187 -9.46 14.61 -14.28
N ARG A 188 -9.15 13.54 -15.04
CA ARG A 188 -8.98 13.61 -16.49
C ARG A 188 -10.28 13.98 -17.22
N LYS A 189 -11.44 13.49 -16.77
CA LYS A 189 -12.73 13.93 -17.32
C LYS A 189 -13.00 15.41 -17.04
N LYS A 190 -12.63 15.90 -15.85
CA LYS A 190 -12.81 17.30 -15.46
C LYS A 190 -11.91 18.24 -16.28
N SER A 191 -10.65 17.88 -16.52
CA SER A 191 -9.74 18.68 -17.35
C SER A 191 -10.15 18.72 -18.82
N VAL A 192 -10.60 17.59 -19.39
CA VAL A 192 -11.14 17.55 -20.76
C VAL A 192 -12.42 18.39 -20.89
N GLY A 193 -13.28 18.41 -19.87
CA GLY A 193 -14.46 19.27 -19.84
C GLY A 193 -14.11 20.76 -19.83
N VAL A 194 -13.15 21.18 -19.01
CA VAL A 194 -12.68 22.58 -18.94
C VAL A 194 -12.02 23.02 -20.25
N GLU A 195 -11.23 22.14 -20.89
CA GLU A 195 -10.59 22.42 -22.17
C GLU A 195 -11.61 22.53 -23.32
N LYS A 196 -12.67 21.72 -23.30
CA LYS A 196 -13.75 21.80 -24.29
C LYS A 196 -14.54 23.12 -24.16
N VAL A 197 -14.90 23.52 -22.94
CA VAL A 197 -15.57 24.82 -22.70
C VAL A 197 -14.71 25.99 -23.16
N ARG A 198 -13.38 25.94 -22.97
CA ARG A 198 -12.46 26.98 -23.48
C ARG A 198 -12.43 27.06 -25.01
N ARG A 199 -12.46 25.93 -25.73
CA ARG A 199 -12.55 25.94 -27.20
C ARG A 199 -13.88 26.51 -27.69
N ASP A 200 -14.99 26.11 -27.08
CA ASP A 200 -16.32 26.57 -27.50
C ASP A 200 -16.49 28.10 -27.27
N VAL A 201 -15.90 28.65 -26.20
CA VAL A 201 -15.86 30.11 -25.95
C VAL A 201 -14.93 30.83 -26.94
N SER A 202 -13.79 30.23 -27.30
CA SER A 202 -12.88 30.80 -28.30
C SER A 202 -13.50 30.81 -29.71
N GLU A 203 -14.26 29.78 -30.09
CA GLU A 203 -14.94 29.71 -31.39
C GLU A 203 -16.19 30.60 -31.46
N GLY A 204 -16.89 30.79 -30.33
CA GLY A 204 -17.99 31.76 -30.22
C GLY A 204 -17.51 33.21 -30.34
N SER A 205 -16.38 33.55 -29.73
CA SER A 205 -15.82 34.92 -29.76
C SER A 205 -15.31 35.33 -31.15
N VAL A 206 -14.86 34.39 -31.97
CA VAL A 206 -14.40 34.67 -33.35
C VAL A 206 -15.58 34.93 -34.30
N ARG A 207 -16.78 34.41 -34.02
CA ARG A 207 -17.98 34.70 -34.82
C ARG A 207 -18.60 36.06 -34.53
N GLU A 208 -18.44 36.60 -33.33
CA GLU A 208 -19.02 37.90 -32.94
C GLU A 208 -18.18 39.11 -33.41
N LEU A 209 -16.90 38.91 -33.74
CA LEU A 209 -16.03 39.96 -34.31
C LEU A 209 -16.06 40.02 -35.85
N GLY A 210 -16.78 39.11 -36.52
CA GLY A 210 -16.90 39.07 -37.98
C GLY A 210 -18.04 39.89 -38.59
N GLU A 211 -19.02 40.32 -37.80
CA GLU A 211 -20.25 40.96 -38.33
C GLU A 211 -20.31 42.49 -38.20
N HIS A 212 -19.33 43.13 -37.57
CA HIS A 212 -19.33 44.59 -37.37
C HIS A 212 -18.48 45.41 -38.36
N HIS A 213 -17.97 44.81 -39.44
CA HIS A 213 -17.15 45.49 -40.47
C HIS A 213 -17.76 45.52 -41.89
N ARG A 214 -19.09 45.63 -42.01
CA ARG A 214 -19.77 45.96 -43.28
C ARG A 214 -20.78 47.10 -43.12
N ALA A 215 -20.32 48.27 -42.67
CA ALA A 215 -21.09 49.50 -42.80
C ALA A 215 -20.13 50.70 -42.90
N GLY A 216 -19.79 51.11 -44.12
CA GLY A 216 -18.93 52.29 -44.29
C GLY A 216 -18.30 52.45 -45.66
N SER A 217 -19.12 52.59 -46.71
CA SER A 217 -18.69 53.21 -47.97
C SER A 217 -19.91 53.76 -48.70
N ILE A 218 -20.45 54.86 -48.18
CA ILE A 218 -21.37 55.73 -48.91
C ILE A 218 -20.50 56.65 -49.77
N LEU A 219 -20.25 56.20 -50.99
CA LEU A 219 -19.51 56.91 -52.01
C LEU A 219 -20.42 57.96 -52.66
N TRP A 220 -19.96 59.21 -52.65
CA TRP A 220 -20.58 60.36 -53.28
C TRP A 220 -20.73 60.12 -54.79
N LYS A 221 -21.97 60.14 -55.30
CA LYS A 221 -22.23 60.20 -56.75
C LYS A 221 -23.17 61.35 -57.08
N ARG A 222 -22.52 62.47 -57.42
CA ARG A 222 -23.01 63.64 -58.15
C ARG A 222 -23.96 63.20 -59.27
N ARG A 223 -25.20 63.68 -59.26
CA ARG A 223 -26.16 63.52 -60.36
C ARG A 223 -26.41 64.90 -60.95
N GLU A 224 -25.92 65.05 -62.18
CA GLU A 224 -26.13 66.21 -63.03
C GLU A 224 -27.57 66.22 -63.55
N THR A 225 -28.10 67.43 -63.66
CA THR A 225 -29.38 67.80 -64.24
C THR A 225 -29.34 67.65 -65.76
N GLY A 226 -30.26 66.85 -66.32
CA GLY A 226 -30.52 66.78 -67.75
C GLY A 226 -32.04 66.78 -67.99
N SER A 227 -32.53 67.87 -68.58
CA SER A 227 -33.93 68.13 -68.93
C SER A 227 -34.37 67.36 -70.19
N PRO A 228 -35.68 67.27 -70.46
CA PRO A 228 -36.32 66.28 -71.32
C PRO A 228 -36.51 66.76 -72.77
N THR A 229 -36.59 65.81 -73.69
CA THR A 229 -37.31 65.84 -74.99
C THR A 229 -37.27 64.41 -75.54
N ASP A 230 -38.13 63.94 -76.43
CA ASP A 230 -39.56 64.04 -76.67
C ASP A 230 -39.83 62.99 -77.78
N SER A 231 -41.04 62.45 -77.85
CA SER A 231 -41.73 61.88 -79.05
C SER A 231 -41.05 60.71 -79.82
N HIS A 232 -41.58 59.48 -79.79
CA HIS A 232 -42.66 58.94 -80.63
C HIS A 232 -42.48 59.04 -82.16
N LEU A 233 -42.53 57.84 -82.78
CA LEU A 233 -42.77 57.47 -84.19
C LEU A 233 -41.56 57.41 -85.12
#